data_AF-A0A497FHZ4-F1
#
_entry.id   AF-A0A497FHZ4-F1
#
_cell.length_a   1.000
_cell.length_b   1.000
_cell.length_c   1.000
_cell.angle_alpha   90.00
_cell.angle_beta   90.00
_cell.angle_gamma   90.00
#
_symmetry.space_group_name_H-M   'P 1'
#
loop_
_entity.id
_entity.type
_entity.pdbx_description
1 polymer ?
#
loop_
_entity_poly.entity_id
_entity_poly.type
_entity_poly.pdbx_seq_one_letter_code
_entity_poly.pdbx_strand_id
1 'polypeptide(L)'
;MYEKSKRVTLIGTADTLDALINFMRRLDENNVHIYFVGSRFYRSAKQYTFMLILDVGAQSPKQLTMIGEKEEGIKVDLVSEKAVKTSYIYSLKELQSKYGVAGKVISFHIGFNAGDFISRVLSKEGFTGRDLLEAALKIFEANGLGKPEIILFKSLLTKSCRIRIYESIECTREKTGECEGNMFRGYLTAVLRRLWNSEVTVIEEKCSSKGDEFCEFYATA
;
A
#
# COMPACT_ATOMS: atom_id res chain seq x y z
N MET A 1 -13.61 7.58 -24.54
CA MET A 1 -13.29 6.16 -24.77
C MET A 1 -11.80 6.02 -24.49
N TYR A 2 -11.41 5.73 -23.24
CA TYR A 2 -10.00 5.60 -22.87
C TYR A 2 -9.50 4.24 -23.34
N GLU A 3 -8.48 4.24 -24.20
CA GLU A 3 -7.74 3.05 -24.59
C GLU A 3 -7.25 2.36 -23.30
N LYS A 4 -7.44 1.03 -23.18
CA LYS A 4 -7.01 0.28 -21.99
C LYS A 4 -5.49 0.41 -21.84
N SER A 5 -5.06 1.32 -20.98
CA SER A 5 -3.70 1.42 -20.42
C SER A 5 -3.13 0.02 -20.19
N LYS A 6 -2.04 -0.31 -20.91
CA LYS A 6 -1.32 -1.57 -20.70
C LYS A 6 -0.33 -1.32 -19.57
N ARG A 7 -0.71 -1.70 -18.35
CA ARG A 7 0.19 -1.62 -17.21
C ARG A 7 1.18 -2.79 -17.20
N VAL A 8 2.43 -2.50 -16.89
CA VAL A 8 3.47 -3.51 -16.67
C VAL A 8 4.20 -3.24 -15.35
N THR A 9 4.84 -4.27 -14.81
CA THR A 9 5.71 -4.11 -13.65
C THR A 9 7.15 -4.37 -14.06
N LEU A 10 8.03 -3.45 -13.68
CA LEU A 10 9.45 -3.53 -13.92
C LEU A 10 10.13 -3.65 -12.57
N ILE A 11 10.92 -4.70 -12.39
CA ILE A 11 11.74 -4.90 -11.19
C ILE A 11 13.20 -4.76 -11.59
N GLY A 12 14.03 -4.24 -10.69
CA GLY A 12 15.42 -4.04 -11.04
C GLY A 12 16.31 -3.72 -9.87
N THR A 13 17.58 -3.56 -10.19
CA THR A 13 18.61 -3.08 -9.28
C THR A 13 19.33 -1.87 -9.86
N ALA A 14 19.74 -0.95 -8.98
CA ALA A 14 20.57 0.19 -9.31
C ALA A 14 21.78 0.22 -8.38
N ASP A 15 22.99 0.34 -8.94
CA ASP A 15 24.22 0.42 -8.15
C ASP A 15 24.31 1.74 -7.37
N THR A 16 23.69 2.81 -7.90
CA THR A 16 23.67 4.13 -7.28
C THR A 16 22.26 4.75 -7.30
N LEU A 17 22.05 5.75 -6.45
CA LEU A 17 20.80 6.52 -6.46
C LEU A 17 20.66 7.33 -7.75
N ASP A 18 21.77 7.88 -8.27
CA ASP A 18 21.78 8.67 -9.51
C ASP A 18 21.40 7.82 -10.72
N ALA A 19 21.87 6.57 -10.78
CA ALA A 19 21.48 5.62 -11.83
C ALA A 19 19.97 5.37 -11.80
N LEU A 20 19.38 5.18 -10.61
CA LEU A 20 17.93 5.01 -10.47
C LEU A 20 17.16 6.27 -10.90
N ILE A 21 17.61 7.46 -10.49
CA ILE A 21 16.99 8.73 -10.85
C ILE A 21 17.06 8.97 -12.37
N ASN A 22 18.22 8.76 -12.98
CA ASN A 22 18.40 8.88 -14.43
C ASN A 22 17.53 7.91 -15.20
N PHE A 23 17.43 6.66 -14.73
CA PHE A 23 16.54 5.68 -15.33
C PHE A 23 15.08 6.14 -15.30
N MET A 24 14.58 6.61 -14.15
CA MET A 24 13.21 7.16 -14.05
C MET A 24 13.01 8.38 -14.96
N ARG A 25 14.01 9.26 -15.06
CA ARG A 25 13.97 10.42 -15.97
C ARG A 25 13.87 9.99 -17.44
N ARG A 26 14.61 8.97 -17.86
CA ARG A 26 14.51 8.42 -19.22
C ARG A 26 13.15 7.78 -19.50
N LEU A 27 12.53 7.13 -18.52
CA LEU A 27 11.17 6.62 -18.66
C LEU A 27 10.20 7.77 -18.95
N ASP A 28 10.28 8.85 -18.18
CA ASP A 28 9.46 10.05 -18.37
C ASP A 28 9.71 10.70 -19.75
N GLU A 29 10.97 10.86 -20.16
CA GLU A 29 11.37 11.37 -21.49
C GLU A 29 10.81 10.52 -22.65
N ASN A 30 10.50 9.23 -22.42
CA ASN A 30 9.92 8.32 -23.41
C ASN A 30 8.38 8.19 -23.29
N ASN A 31 7.73 9.11 -22.58
CA ASN A 31 6.29 9.13 -22.31
C ASN A 31 5.79 7.86 -21.60
N VAL A 32 6.62 7.28 -20.73
CA VAL A 32 6.25 6.14 -19.88
C VAL A 32 5.85 6.68 -18.51
N HIS A 33 4.55 6.69 -18.22
CA HIS A 33 4.06 7.21 -16.95
C HIS A 33 4.29 6.21 -15.81
N ILE A 34 4.87 6.68 -14.71
CA ILE A 34 5.13 5.85 -13.52
C ILE A 34 3.95 5.98 -12.55
N TYR A 35 3.22 4.88 -12.30
CA TYR A 35 2.11 4.83 -11.34
C TYR A 35 2.55 4.52 -9.91
N PHE A 36 3.65 3.79 -9.74
CA PHE A 36 4.17 3.37 -8.45
C PHE A 36 5.68 3.24 -8.51
N VAL A 37 6.34 3.69 -7.44
CA VAL A 37 7.77 3.48 -7.19
C VAL A 37 7.92 2.90 -5.80
N GLY A 38 8.47 1.70 -5.72
CA GLY A 38 8.99 1.12 -4.49
C GLY A 38 10.49 0.92 -4.64
N SER A 39 11.30 1.44 -3.74
CA SER A 39 12.74 1.16 -3.72
C SER A 39 13.23 0.92 -2.31
N ARG A 40 14.22 0.03 -2.19
CA ARG A 40 14.90 -0.29 -0.94
C ARG A 40 16.39 -0.35 -1.20
N PHE A 41 17.17 0.29 -0.32
CA PHE A 41 18.62 0.13 -0.33
C PHE A 41 19.01 -1.07 0.54
N TYR A 42 19.76 -2.01 -0.03
CA TYR A 42 20.29 -3.16 0.69
C TYR A 42 21.78 -2.96 0.99
N ARG A 43 22.10 -2.71 2.26
CA ARG A 43 23.48 -2.43 2.70
C ARG A 43 24.46 -3.56 2.37
N SER A 44 24.03 -4.82 2.47
CA SER A 44 24.87 -6.00 2.18
C SER A 44 25.28 -6.09 0.72
N ALA A 45 24.35 -5.79 -0.19
CA ALA A 45 24.57 -5.83 -1.63
C ALA A 45 25.06 -4.48 -2.18
N LYS A 46 25.05 -3.42 -1.37
CA LYS A 46 25.40 -2.03 -1.75
C LYS A 46 24.66 -1.54 -3.01
N GLN A 47 23.41 -1.96 -3.16
CA GLN A 47 22.58 -1.61 -4.31
C GLN A 47 21.17 -1.25 -3.85
N TYR A 48 20.48 -0.47 -4.68
CA TYR A 48 19.05 -0.26 -4.60
C TYR A 48 18.37 -1.40 -5.35
N THR A 49 17.35 -2.01 -4.76
CA THR A 49 16.36 -2.77 -5.51
C THR A 49 15.14 -1.90 -5.69
N PHE A 50 14.49 -1.98 -6.82
CA PHE A 50 13.29 -1.21 -7.08
C PHE A 50 12.24 -1.99 -7.85
N MET A 51 11.03 -1.46 -7.78
CA MET A 51 9.84 -1.95 -8.43
C MET A 51 9.05 -0.75 -8.94
N LEU A 52 8.78 -0.73 -10.22
CA LEU A 52 8.01 0.31 -10.90
C LEU A 52 6.75 -0.32 -11.49
N ILE A 53 5.59 0.33 -11.31
CA ILE A 53 4.39 0.02 -12.10
C ILE A 53 4.25 1.14 -13.13
N LEU A 54 4.22 0.77 -14.40
CA LEU A 54 4.33 1.69 -15.53
C LEU A 54 3.06 1.65 -16.38
N ASP A 55 2.59 2.81 -16.85
CA ASP A 55 1.76 2.92 -18.06
C ASP A 55 2.69 2.94 -19.26
N VAL A 56 2.63 1.88 -20.08
CA VAL A 56 3.57 1.77 -21.21
C VAL A 56 3.10 2.54 -22.43
N GLY A 57 1.86 3.06 -22.45
CA GLY A 57 1.28 3.73 -23.62
C GLY A 57 1.44 2.88 -24.89
N ALA A 58 2.11 3.44 -25.92
CA ALA A 58 2.44 2.74 -27.16
C ALA A 58 3.75 1.92 -27.11
N GLN A 59 4.52 1.99 -26.02
CA GLN A 59 5.80 1.29 -25.88
C GLN A 59 5.60 -0.20 -25.68
N SER A 60 6.43 -1.00 -26.35
CA SER A 60 6.50 -2.44 -26.13
C SER A 60 7.31 -2.78 -24.88
N PRO A 61 7.04 -3.93 -24.23
CA PRO A 61 7.89 -4.45 -23.15
C PRO A 61 9.39 -4.44 -23.49
N LYS A 62 9.78 -4.88 -24.69
CA LYS A 62 11.19 -4.88 -25.11
C LYS A 62 11.82 -3.48 -25.09
N GLN A 63 11.08 -2.45 -25.46
CA GLN A 63 11.59 -1.07 -25.43
C GLN A 63 11.88 -0.59 -24.00
N LEU A 64 11.08 -1.01 -23.02
CA LEU A 64 11.31 -0.64 -21.61
C LEU A 64 12.56 -1.29 -21.04
N THR A 65 12.78 -2.58 -21.33
CA THR A 65 14.02 -3.26 -20.91
C THR A 65 15.24 -2.61 -21.56
N MET A 66 15.17 -2.28 -22.85
CA MET A 66 16.25 -1.58 -23.55
C MET A 66 16.54 -0.18 -23.00
N ILE A 67 15.55 0.53 -22.46
CA ILE A 67 15.80 1.83 -21.78
C ILE A 67 16.64 1.60 -20.51
N GLY A 68 16.34 0.54 -19.75
CA GLY A 68 17.10 0.19 -18.54
C GLY A 68 18.50 -0.33 -18.83
N GLU A 69 18.64 -1.21 -19.83
CA GLU A 69 19.94 -1.78 -20.24
C GLU A 69 20.94 -0.73 -20.77
N LYS A 70 20.44 0.44 -21.20
CA LYS A 70 21.27 1.58 -21.64
C LYS A 70 21.83 2.41 -20.50
N GLU A 71 21.32 2.27 -19.29
CA GLU A 71 21.79 3.02 -18.13
C GLU A 71 22.82 2.16 -17.37
N GLU A 72 24.05 2.67 -17.25
CA GLU A 72 25.11 1.98 -16.53
C GLU A 72 24.73 1.78 -15.06
N GLY A 73 24.96 0.57 -14.55
CA GLY A 73 24.61 0.21 -13.18
C GLY A 73 23.12 -0.05 -12.95
N ILE A 74 22.30 -0.14 -14.01
CA ILE A 74 20.89 -0.57 -13.96
C ILE A 74 20.75 -1.98 -14.54
N LYS A 75 20.01 -2.83 -13.81
CA LYS A 75 19.54 -4.12 -14.30
C LYS A 75 18.04 -4.19 -14.11
N VAL A 76 17.31 -4.58 -15.15
CA VAL A 76 15.84 -4.57 -15.12
C VAL A 76 15.28 -5.84 -15.73
N ASP A 77 14.23 -6.36 -15.10
CA ASP A 77 13.40 -7.44 -15.61
C ASP A 77 11.96 -6.94 -15.69
N LEU A 78 11.27 -7.36 -16.75
CA LEU A 78 9.84 -7.14 -16.86
C LEU A 78 9.08 -8.34 -16.33
N VAL A 79 8.17 -8.07 -15.42
CA VAL A 79 7.26 -9.03 -14.85
C VAL A 79 5.83 -8.59 -15.13
N SER A 80 4.92 -9.56 -15.25
CA SER A 80 3.51 -9.22 -15.37
C SER A 80 3.04 -8.43 -14.15
N GLU A 81 2.14 -7.45 -14.32
CA GLU A 81 1.56 -6.71 -13.18
C GLU A 81 0.95 -7.67 -12.15
N LYS A 82 0.40 -8.79 -12.63
CA LYS A 82 -0.11 -9.86 -11.80
C LYS A 82 0.98 -10.45 -10.89
N ALA A 83 2.22 -10.63 -11.32
CA ALA A 83 3.22 -11.33 -10.51
C ALA A 83 3.51 -10.64 -9.15
N VAL A 84 3.37 -9.32 -9.09
CA VAL A 84 3.89 -8.52 -7.97
C VAL A 84 2.79 -8.06 -7.01
N LYS A 85 1.73 -7.43 -7.53
CA LYS A 85 0.57 -7.07 -6.69
C LYS A 85 -0.21 -8.30 -6.23
N THR A 86 -0.21 -9.38 -7.02
CA THR A 86 -1.05 -10.53 -6.71
C THR A 86 -0.46 -11.38 -5.60
N SER A 87 0.86 -11.55 -5.43
CA SER A 87 1.36 -12.55 -4.48
C SER A 87 0.94 -12.28 -3.02
N TYR A 88 1.08 -11.04 -2.54
CA TYR A 88 0.69 -10.66 -1.18
C TYR A 88 -0.83 -10.64 -0.99
N ILE A 89 -1.56 -10.00 -1.91
CA ILE A 89 -3.03 -9.92 -1.87
C ILE A 89 -3.64 -11.31 -1.97
N TYR A 90 -3.15 -12.14 -2.89
CA TYR A 90 -3.57 -13.52 -3.06
C TYR A 90 -3.28 -14.32 -1.80
N SER A 91 -2.13 -14.15 -1.16
CA SER A 91 -1.84 -14.83 0.10
C SER A 91 -2.82 -14.47 1.21
N LEU A 92 -3.17 -13.18 1.34
CA LEU A 92 -4.19 -12.73 2.30
C LEU A 92 -5.58 -13.28 1.98
N LYS A 93 -5.98 -13.23 0.70
CA LYS A 93 -7.29 -13.72 0.25
C LYS A 93 -7.41 -15.23 0.33
N GLU A 94 -6.38 -15.96 -0.04
CA GLU A 94 -6.33 -17.42 0.07
C GLU A 94 -6.37 -17.84 1.55
N LEU A 95 -5.69 -17.11 2.44
CA LEU A 95 -5.77 -17.34 3.88
C LEU A 95 -7.21 -17.20 4.40
N GLN A 96 -7.91 -16.14 3.99
CA GLN A 96 -9.31 -15.91 4.37
C GLN A 96 -10.25 -16.95 3.77
N SER A 97 -10.06 -17.31 2.50
CA SER A 97 -10.85 -18.33 1.81
C SER A 97 -10.68 -19.71 2.46
N LYS A 98 -9.44 -20.12 2.72
CA LYS A 98 -9.10 -21.45 3.24
C LYS A 98 -9.50 -21.63 4.71
N TYR A 99 -9.39 -20.60 5.53
CA TYR A 99 -9.60 -20.69 6.99
C TYR A 99 -10.83 -19.92 7.49
N GLY A 100 -11.63 -19.33 6.60
CA GLY A 100 -12.86 -18.60 6.91
C GLY A 100 -12.64 -17.51 7.97
N VAL A 101 -13.46 -17.55 9.02
CA VAL A 101 -13.40 -16.60 10.15
C VAL A 101 -12.02 -16.55 10.80
N ALA A 102 -11.35 -17.70 10.96
CA ALA A 102 -10.00 -17.72 11.52
C ALA A 102 -8.99 -16.99 10.62
N GLY A 103 -9.12 -17.12 9.30
CA GLY A 103 -8.33 -16.36 8.33
C GLY A 103 -8.54 -14.85 8.46
N LYS A 104 -9.79 -14.40 8.61
CA LYS A 104 -10.14 -12.98 8.85
C LYS A 104 -9.54 -12.46 10.16
N VAL A 105 -9.57 -13.25 11.23
CA VAL A 105 -8.93 -12.92 12.52
C VAL A 105 -7.41 -12.80 12.39
N ILE A 106 -6.77 -13.71 11.66
CA ILE A 106 -5.33 -13.64 11.40
C ILE A 106 -5.00 -12.37 10.60
N SER A 107 -5.76 -12.04 9.55
CA SER A 107 -5.58 -10.79 8.79
C SER A 107 -5.68 -9.56 9.70
N PHE A 108 -6.66 -9.52 10.61
CA PHE A 108 -6.77 -8.46 11.62
C PHE A 108 -5.50 -8.34 12.47
N HIS A 109 -4.97 -9.46 12.98
CA HIS A 109 -3.77 -9.42 13.82
C HIS A 109 -2.49 -9.06 13.05
N ILE A 110 -2.38 -9.43 11.76
CA ILE A 110 -1.30 -8.94 10.89
C ILE A 110 -1.30 -7.41 10.86
N GLY A 111 -2.46 -6.82 10.60
CA GLY A 111 -2.63 -5.37 10.59
C GLY A 111 -2.38 -4.73 11.95
N PHE A 112 -2.95 -5.30 13.01
CA PHE A 112 -2.79 -4.82 14.38
C PHE A 112 -1.32 -4.77 14.80
N ASN A 113 -0.56 -5.84 14.57
CA ASN A 113 0.85 -5.89 14.92
C ASN A 113 1.68 -4.89 14.11
N ALA A 114 1.36 -4.71 12.82
CA ALA A 114 2.00 -3.70 11.98
C ALA A 114 1.72 -2.27 12.48
N GLY A 115 0.46 -1.96 12.80
CA GLY A 115 0.04 -0.66 13.32
C GLY A 115 0.61 -0.35 14.70
N ASP A 116 0.67 -1.35 15.58
CA ASP A 116 1.27 -1.19 16.91
C ASP A 116 2.79 -0.95 16.80
N PHE A 117 3.49 -1.70 15.94
CA PHE A 117 4.91 -1.46 15.68
C PHE A 117 5.17 -0.05 15.14
N ILE A 118 4.47 0.35 14.07
CA ILE A 118 4.66 1.65 13.42
C ILE A 118 4.32 2.79 14.39
N SER A 119 3.20 2.71 15.10
CA SER A 119 2.82 3.74 16.07
C SER A 119 3.82 3.86 17.22
N ARG A 120 4.41 2.75 17.70
CA ARG A 120 5.49 2.78 18.71
C ARG A 120 6.73 3.50 18.20
N VAL A 121 7.16 3.22 16.97
CA VAL A 121 8.33 3.86 16.36
C VAL A 121 8.09 5.36 16.20
N LEU A 122 6.96 5.73 15.59
CA LEU A 122 6.60 7.14 15.38
C LEU A 122 6.47 7.91 16.70
N SER A 123 5.88 7.31 17.75
CA SER A 123 5.84 7.94 19.08
C SER A 123 7.24 8.21 19.65
N LYS A 124 8.19 7.29 19.46
CA LYS A 124 9.59 7.48 19.90
C LYS A 124 10.30 8.58 19.10
N GLU A 125 9.90 8.79 17.86
CA GLU A 125 10.38 9.87 16.99
C GLU A 125 9.68 11.22 17.27
N GLY A 126 8.75 11.27 18.22
CA GLY A 126 8.10 12.49 18.68
C GLY A 126 6.76 12.81 18.00
N PHE A 127 6.26 11.96 17.12
CA PHE A 127 4.93 12.15 16.53
C PHE A 127 3.84 11.92 17.58
N THR A 128 2.83 12.79 17.59
CA THR A 128 1.69 12.69 18.52
C THR A 128 0.37 13.05 17.84
N GLY A 129 -0.75 12.77 18.51
CA GLY A 129 -2.08 13.21 18.08
C GLY A 129 -2.40 12.90 16.62
N ARG A 130 -2.80 13.93 15.87
CA ARG A 130 -3.15 13.80 14.45
C ARG A 130 -1.93 13.49 13.58
N ASP A 131 -0.77 14.06 13.90
CA ASP A 131 0.44 13.90 13.10
C ASP A 131 0.94 12.45 13.07
N LEU A 132 0.83 11.73 14.20
CA LEU A 132 1.15 10.31 14.23
C LEU A 132 0.16 9.49 13.39
N LEU A 133 -1.13 9.80 13.46
CA LEU A 133 -2.14 9.11 12.64
C LEU A 133 -1.86 9.35 11.15
N GLU A 134 -1.59 10.59 10.76
CA GLU A 134 -1.25 10.94 9.38
C GLU A 134 0.03 10.25 8.90
N ALA A 135 1.09 10.23 9.72
CA ALA A 135 2.33 9.53 9.39
C ALA A 135 2.13 8.02 9.25
N ALA A 136 1.36 7.40 10.15
CA ALA A 136 1.01 5.98 10.06
C ALA A 136 0.24 5.67 8.76
N LEU A 137 -0.80 6.45 8.45
CA LEU A 137 -1.58 6.28 7.22
C LEU A 137 -0.75 6.52 5.95
N LYS A 138 0.17 7.49 5.96
CA LYS A 138 1.12 7.70 4.85
C LYS A 138 2.06 6.52 4.66
N ILE A 139 2.54 5.89 5.74
CA ILE A 139 3.32 4.65 5.64
C ILE A 139 2.48 3.53 5.04
N PHE A 140 1.22 3.39 5.47
CA PHE A 140 0.29 2.41 4.89
C PHE A 140 0.10 2.63 3.38
N GLU A 141 -0.12 3.87 2.96
CA GLU A 141 -0.24 4.27 1.55
C GLU A 141 1.05 4.04 0.75
N ALA A 142 2.20 4.41 1.30
CA ALA A 142 3.50 4.26 0.64
C ALA A 142 3.86 2.78 0.36
N ASN A 143 3.29 1.85 1.13
CA ASN A 143 3.41 0.41 0.88
C ASN A 143 2.40 -0.10 -0.17
N GLY A 144 1.62 0.79 -0.79
CA GLY A 144 0.65 0.46 -1.83
C GLY A 144 -0.58 -0.31 -1.32
N LEU A 145 -0.88 -0.22 -0.02
CA LEU A 145 -1.96 -0.99 0.62
C LEU A 145 -3.35 -0.34 0.47
N GLY A 146 -3.38 0.91 0.01
CA GLY A 146 -4.59 1.69 -0.28
C GLY A 146 -4.34 3.17 -0.02
N LYS A 147 -5.33 4.02 -0.33
CA LYS A 147 -5.25 5.48 -0.20
C LYS A 147 -6.18 5.96 0.91
N PRO A 148 -5.69 6.10 2.14
CA PRO A 148 -6.49 6.52 3.28
C PRO A 148 -6.71 8.04 3.30
N GLU A 149 -7.91 8.46 3.69
CA GLU A 149 -8.31 9.86 3.86
C GLU A 149 -8.97 10.04 5.24
N ILE A 150 -8.44 10.94 6.06
CA ILE A 150 -9.03 11.26 7.37
C ILE A 150 -10.21 12.22 7.16
N ILE A 151 -11.43 11.72 7.39
CA ILE A 151 -12.66 12.50 7.30
C ILE A 151 -12.98 13.19 8.64
N LEU A 152 -12.67 12.51 9.75
CA LEU A 152 -12.88 13.02 11.10
C LEU A 152 -11.78 12.52 12.02
N PHE A 153 -11.27 13.40 12.89
CA PHE A 153 -10.43 13.02 14.01
C PHE A 153 -10.74 13.90 15.22
N LYS A 154 -11.31 13.29 16.27
CA LYS A 154 -11.53 13.90 17.59
C LYS A 154 -10.72 13.10 18.60
N SER A 155 -9.78 13.73 19.29
CA SER A 155 -8.83 13.05 20.20
C SER A 155 -9.03 13.31 21.68
N LEU A 156 -9.92 14.24 22.05
CA LEU A 156 -10.12 14.68 23.43
C LEU A 156 -11.37 14.04 24.05
N LEU A 157 -12.49 14.77 24.10
CA LEU A 157 -13.67 14.40 24.88
C LEU A 157 -14.49 13.22 24.32
N THR A 158 -14.52 13.04 23.00
CA THR A 158 -15.41 12.07 22.33
C THR A 158 -14.66 11.03 21.50
N LYS A 159 -13.32 10.95 21.65
CA LYS A 159 -12.37 10.04 20.97
C LYS A 159 -13.00 9.24 19.82
N SER A 160 -13.05 9.86 18.65
CA SER A 160 -13.68 9.27 17.46
C SER A 160 -12.90 9.60 16.21
N CYS A 161 -12.81 8.65 15.30
CA CYS A 161 -12.14 8.84 14.02
C CYS A 161 -12.96 8.22 12.89
N ARG A 162 -13.01 8.90 11.75
CA ARG A 162 -13.59 8.37 10.50
C ARG A 162 -12.55 8.45 9.40
N ILE A 163 -12.25 7.32 8.77
CA ILE A 163 -11.30 7.22 7.69
C ILE A 163 -11.96 6.53 6.51
N ARG A 164 -11.77 7.09 5.32
CA ARG A 164 -12.06 6.41 4.05
C ARG A 164 -10.78 5.81 3.50
N ILE A 165 -10.90 4.70 2.80
CA ILE A 165 -9.80 4.12 2.04
C ILE A 165 -10.28 3.85 0.61
N TYR A 166 -9.59 4.46 -0.34
CA TYR A 166 -9.75 4.19 -1.76
C TYR A 166 -8.71 3.15 -2.20
N GLU A 167 -9.03 2.39 -3.24
CA GLU A 167 -8.09 1.41 -3.81
C GLU A 167 -7.49 0.43 -2.77
N SER A 168 -8.27 0.08 -1.73
CA SER A 168 -7.83 -0.87 -0.69
C SER A 168 -7.49 -2.21 -1.31
N ILE A 169 -6.30 -2.72 -1.03
CA ILE A 169 -5.85 -4.01 -1.56
C ILE A 169 -6.65 -5.19 -1.00
N GLU A 170 -7.26 -5.02 0.18
CA GLU A 170 -8.10 -6.04 0.80
C GLU A 170 -9.50 -6.09 0.19
N CYS A 171 -9.94 -5.01 -0.44
CA CYS A 171 -11.33 -4.81 -0.86
C CYS A 171 -11.44 -4.63 -2.37
N THR A 172 -10.80 -5.52 -3.13
CA THR A 172 -10.85 -5.51 -4.59
C THR A 172 -12.28 -5.81 -5.09
N ARG A 173 -12.57 -5.46 -6.35
CA ARG A 173 -13.91 -5.48 -6.99
C ARG A 173 -14.61 -6.85 -7.06
N GLU A 174 -14.02 -7.91 -6.54
CA GLU A 174 -14.71 -9.18 -6.38
C GLU A 174 -15.75 -9.03 -5.28
N LYS A 175 -17.03 -9.13 -5.67
CA LYS A 175 -18.14 -8.94 -4.76
C LYS A 175 -18.27 -10.15 -3.85
N THR A 176 -17.75 -10.06 -2.63
CA THR A 176 -17.95 -11.07 -1.58
C THR A 176 -19.29 -10.87 -0.86
N GLY A 177 -19.87 -9.68 -0.95
CA GLY A 177 -21.09 -9.30 -0.20
C GLY A 177 -20.83 -8.95 1.26
N GLU A 178 -19.58 -9.03 1.73
CA GLU A 178 -19.16 -8.76 3.10
C GLU A 178 -18.05 -7.69 3.15
N CYS A 179 -17.83 -7.12 4.34
CA CYS A 179 -16.70 -6.25 4.62
C CYS A 179 -15.41 -7.07 4.76
N GLU A 180 -14.35 -6.67 4.06
CA GLU A 180 -13.13 -7.46 3.87
C GLU A 180 -11.86 -6.78 4.42
N GLY A 181 -11.92 -5.52 4.85
CA GLY A 181 -10.79 -4.71 5.29
C GLY A 181 -10.28 -5.04 6.70
N ASN A 182 -10.10 -6.33 6.98
CA ASN A 182 -9.77 -6.83 8.32
C ASN A 182 -8.36 -6.39 8.78
N MET A 183 -7.37 -6.43 7.90
CA MET A 183 -6.01 -5.98 8.18
C MET A 183 -5.99 -4.47 8.42
N PHE A 184 -6.61 -3.65 7.57
CA PHE A 184 -6.67 -2.21 7.79
C PHE A 184 -7.41 -1.87 9.09
N ARG A 185 -8.51 -2.58 9.38
CA ARG A 185 -9.23 -2.44 10.66
C ARG A 185 -8.31 -2.73 11.85
N GLY A 186 -7.53 -3.79 11.81
CA GLY A 186 -6.53 -4.11 12.84
C GLY A 186 -5.45 -3.05 12.96
N TYR A 187 -4.91 -2.60 11.83
CA TYR A 187 -3.90 -1.55 11.74
C TYR A 187 -4.38 -0.26 12.42
N LEU A 188 -5.56 0.22 12.03
CA LEU A 188 -6.15 1.43 12.57
C LEU A 188 -6.46 1.30 14.07
N THR A 189 -6.97 0.13 14.49
CA THR A 189 -7.24 -0.16 15.92
C THR A 189 -5.97 0.02 16.75
N ALA A 190 -4.85 -0.57 16.31
CA ALA A 190 -3.59 -0.49 17.05
C ALA A 190 -3.03 0.93 17.13
N VAL A 191 -3.07 1.68 16.02
CA VAL A 191 -2.60 3.07 15.97
C VAL A 191 -3.43 3.96 16.91
N LEU A 192 -4.76 3.86 16.84
CA LEU A 192 -5.66 4.67 17.67
C LEU A 192 -5.60 4.27 19.15
N ARG A 193 -5.42 2.98 19.46
CA ARG A 193 -5.24 2.51 20.84
C ARG A 193 -4.02 3.17 21.49
N ARG A 194 -2.94 3.33 20.75
CA ARG A 194 -1.75 4.07 21.22
C ARG A 194 -2.04 5.55 21.41
N LEU A 195 -2.69 6.18 20.43
CA LEU A 195 -3.00 7.61 20.46
C LEU A 195 -3.92 8.02 21.60
N TRP A 196 -4.96 7.23 21.83
CA TRP A 196 -5.97 7.52 22.82
C TRP A 196 -5.66 6.91 24.18
N ASN A 197 -4.69 6.00 24.26
CA ASN A 197 -4.38 5.24 25.48
C ASN A 197 -5.64 4.63 26.11
N SER A 198 -6.47 4.02 25.27
CA SER A 198 -7.74 3.41 25.62
C SER A 198 -8.04 2.28 24.66
N GLU A 199 -8.90 1.34 25.07
CA GLU A 199 -9.40 0.33 24.15
C GLU A 199 -10.19 1.01 23.02
N VAL A 200 -10.05 0.47 21.80
CA VAL A 200 -10.63 1.08 20.60
C VAL A 200 -11.43 0.03 19.86
N THR A 201 -12.65 0.41 19.48
CA THR A 201 -13.47 -0.36 18.54
C THR A 201 -13.41 0.31 17.18
N VAL A 202 -13.13 -0.46 16.13
CA VAL A 202 -13.17 -0.01 14.74
C VAL A 202 -14.16 -0.87 13.96
N ILE A 203 -15.08 -0.24 13.26
CA ILE A 203 -16.11 -0.88 12.42
C ILE A 203 -15.92 -0.42 10.98
N GLU A 204 -16.01 -1.35 10.03
CA GLU A 204 -16.07 -1.05 8.60
C GLU A 204 -17.54 -0.89 8.19
N GLU A 205 -17.99 0.34 7.97
CA GLU A 205 -19.38 0.69 7.68
C GLU A 205 -19.70 0.55 6.19
N LYS A 206 -18.73 0.85 5.33
CA LYS A 206 -18.80 0.73 3.86
C LYS A 206 -17.62 -0.09 3.37
N CYS A 207 -17.81 -0.86 2.30
CA CYS A 207 -16.76 -1.69 1.73
C CYS A 207 -16.91 -1.82 0.21
N SER A 208 -15.82 -1.64 -0.52
CA SER A 208 -15.82 -1.81 -1.97
C SER A 208 -16.12 -3.25 -2.42
N SER A 209 -15.82 -4.26 -1.59
CA SER A 209 -16.23 -5.64 -1.85
C SER A 209 -17.74 -5.89 -1.66
N LYS A 210 -18.47 -4.96 -1.03
CA LYS A 210 -19.94 -4.92 -1.03
C LYS A 210 -20.51 -4.15 -2.23
N GLY A 211 -19.66 -3.42 -2.94
CA GLY A 211 -20.05 -2.55 -4.07
C GLY A 211 -20.10 -1.07 -3.72
N ASP A 212 -19.69 -0.65 -2.52
CA ASP A 212 -19.52 0.76 -2.19
C ASP A 212 -18.35 1.38 -2.99
N GLU A 213 -18.37 2.70 -3.19
CA GLU A 213 -17.31 3.41 -3.94
C GLU A 213 -15.94 3.34 -3.25
N PHE A 214 -15.96 3.27 -1.92
CA PHE A 214 -14.78 3.22 -1.04
C PHE A 214 -15.10 2.39 0.20
N CYS A 215 -14.08 2.03 0.96
CA CYS A 215 -14.30 1.46 2.29
C CYS A 215 -14.25 2.58 3.34
N GLU A 216 -15.12 2.53 4.33
CA GLU A 216 -15.22 3.57 5.37
C GLU A 216 -15.17 2.92 6.75
N PHE A 217 -14.26 3.41 7.59
CA PHE A 217 -14.01 2.90 8.92
C PHE A 217 -14.36 3.97 9.95
N TYR A 218 -15.16 3.58 10.93
CA TYR A 218 -15.50 4.40 12.07
C TYR A 218 -14.90 3.79 13.34
N ALA A 219 -14.15 4.60 14.09
CA ALA A 219 -13.46 4.20 15.29
C ALA A 219 -13.91 5.04 16.49
N THR A 220 -14.09 4.38 17.64
CA THR A 220 -14.48 4.99 18.91
C THR A 220 -13.73 4.36 20.08
N ALA A 221 -13.51 5.15 21.13
CA ALA A 221 -12.95 4.71 22.40
C ALA A 221 -13.76 5.22 23.59
#